data_AF-A0A920GU96-F1
#
_entry.id   AF-A0A920GU96-F1
#
_cell.length_a   1.000
_cell.length_b   1.000
_cell.length_c   1.000
_cell.angle_alpha   90.00
_cell.angle_beta   90.00
_cell.angle_gamma   90.00
#
_symmetry.space_group_name_H-M   'P 1'
#
loop_
_entity.id
_entity.type
_entity.pdbx_description
1 polymer ?
#
loop_
_entity_poly.entity_id
_entity_poly.type
_entity_poly.pdbx_seq_one_letter_code
_entity_poly.pdbx_strand_id
1 'polypeptide(L)'
;MNRSSKILRYVSRRLIQGIPIILAIVVLNFFLLNLAEGDAVDVLAGEAGSATPEYMEEMRKKFGLDKPLPVQLAVYLKNVIQLDLGYSFRHDMQVTELIIDRFWPTLILMVSTILLAVGSEFY
;
A
#
# COMPACT_ATOMS: atom_id res chain seq x y z
N MET A 1 -29.06 -25.88 1.13
CA MET A 1 -27.89 -24.97 1.06
C MET A 1 -28.12 -23.82 2.03
N ASN A 2 -27.44 -23.81 3.18
CA ASN A 2 -27.74 -22.90 4.30
C ASN A 2 -27.39 -21.44 3.93
N ARG A 3 -28.13 -20.45 4.46
CA ARG A 3 -27.86 -19.01 4.20
C ARG A 3 -26.38 -18.64 4.43
N SER A 4 -25.78 -19.18 5.48
CA SER A 4 -24.36 -18.95 5.82
C SER A 4 -23.40 -19.43 4.71
N SER A 5 -23.69 -20.56 4.05
CA SER A 5 -22.82 -21.06 2.97
C SER A 5 -22.93 -20.19 1.70
N LYS A 6 -24.09 -19.55 1.47
CA LYS A 6 -24.27 -18.57 0.38
C LYS A 6 -23.49 -17.29 0.65
N ILE A 7 -23.55 -16.77 1.88
CA ILE A 7 -22.83 -15.56 2.30
C ILE A 7 -21.33 -15.78 2.22
N LEU A 8 -20.81 -16.87 2.80
CA LEU A 8 -19.39 -17.20 2.74
C LEU A 8 -18.90 -17.31 1.29
N ARG A 9 -19.63 -18.02 0.43
CA ARG A 9 -19.28 -18.14 -1.00
C ARG A 9 -19.26 -16.78 -1.70
N TYR A 10 -20.22 -15.90 -1.39
CA TYR A 10 -20.27 -14.56 -1.95
C TYR A 10 -19.06 -13.72 -1.51
N VAL A 11 -18.78 -13.68 -0.20
CA VAL A 11 -17.65 -12.94 0.37
C VAL A 11 -16.32 -13.45 -0.19
N SER A 12 -16.09 -14.77 -0.19
CA SER A 12 -14.87 -15.35 -0.75
C SER A 12 -14.69 -15.02 -2.23
N ARG A 13 -15.76 -15.09 -3.04
CA ARG A 13 -15.70 -14.69 -4.45
C ARG A 13 -15.34 -13.21 -4.60
N ARG A 14 -15.90 -12.34 -3.76
CA ARG A 14 -15.60 -10.90 -3.77
C ARG A 14 -14.15 -10.62 -3.39
N LEU A 15 -13.62 -11.29 -2.38
CA LEU A 15 -12.22 -11.18 -1.96
C LEU A 15 -11.27 -11.62 -3.07
N ILE A 16 -11.53 -12.76 -3.71
CA ILE A 16 -10.72 -13.26 -4.83
C ILE A 16 -10.76 -12.28 -6.02
N GLN A 17 -11.91 -11.68 -6.31
CA GLN A 17 -12.04 -10.65 -7.34
C GLN A 17 -11.28 -9.36 -7.01
N GLY A 18 -11.02 -9.08 -5.73
CA GLY A 18 -10.23 -7.94 -5.29
C GLY A 18 -8.72 -8.10 -5.53
N ILE A 19 -8.21 -9.34 -5.49
CA ILE A 19 -6.79 -9.65 -5.69
C ILE A 19 -6.22 -9.03 -6.99
N PRO A 20 -6.80 -9.24 -8.18
CA PRO A 20 -6.26 -8.65 -9.41
C PRO A 20 -6.29 -7.12 -9.40
N ILE A 21 -7.27 -6.51 -8.73
CA ILE A 21 -7.36 -5.05 -8.59
C ILE A 21 -6.21 -4.54 -7.71
N ILE A 22 -5.99 -5.17 -6.55
CA ILE A 22 -4.89 -4.80 -5.65
C ILE A 22 -3.55 -4.98 -6.37
N LEU A 23 -3.37 -6.11 -7.06
CA LEU A 23 -2.14 -6.36 -7.82
C LEU A 23 -1.91 -5.30 -8.89
N ALA A 24 -2.95 -4.93 -9.64
CA ALA A 24 -2.87 -3.86 -10.63
C ALA A 24 -2.48 -2.52 -10.00
N ILE A 25 -3.07 -2.16 -8.85
CA ILE A 25 -2.73 -0.93 -8.11
C ILE A 25 -1.27 -0.94 -7.65
N VAL A 26 -0.78 -2.06 -7.12
CA VAL A 26 0.60 -2.21 -6.64
C VAL A 26 1.60 -2.06 -7.79
N VAL A 27 1.36 -2.77 -8.90
CA VAL A 27 2.20 -2.68 -10.10
C VAL A 27 2.17 -1.28 -10.70
N LEU A 28 0.99 -0.67 -10.78
CA LEU A 28 0.82 0.68 -11.32
C LEU A 28 1.52 1.72 -10.44
N ASN A 29 1.42 1.63 -9.11
CA ASN A 29 2.17 2.51 -8.20
C ASN A 29 3.67 2.37 -8.37
N PHE A 30 4.18 1.13 -8.53
CA PHE A 30 5.59 0.91 -8.80
C PHE A 30 6.05 1.66 -10.06
N PHE A 31 5.29 1.56 -11.16
CA PHE A 31 5.63 2.29 -12.39
C PHE A 31 5.47 3.79 -12.24
N LEU A 32 4.44 4.29 -11.55
CA LEU A 32 4.27 5.73 -11.30
C LEU A 32 5.46 6.31 -10.54
N LEU A 33 5.96 5.59 -9.53
CA LEU A 33 7.14 6.01 -8.76
C LEU A 33 8.42 5.95 -9.60
N ASN A 34 8.58 4.95 -10.47
CA ASN A 34 9.75 4.85 -11.35
C ASN A 34 9.73 5.84 -12.52
N LEU A 35 8.55 6.33 -12.91
CA LEU A 35 8.38 7.32 -13.98
C LEU A 35 8.46 8.76 -13.47
N ALA A 36 8.31 8.99 -12.16
CA ALA A 36 8.54 10.30 -11.57
C ALA A 36 10.00 10.71 -11.81
N GLU A 37 10.23 11.98 -12.19
CA GLU A 37 11.59 12.52 -12.36
C GLU A 37 12.27 12.57 -10.99
N GLY A 38 13.18 11.63 -10.72
CA GLY A 38 13.87 11.43 -9.43
C GLY A 38 13.56 10.07 -8.80
N ASP A 39 14.50 9.50 -8.07
CA ASP A 39 14.30 8.21 -7.39
C ASP A 39 13.84 8.37 -5.93
N ALA A 40 13.45 7.26 -5.28
CA ALA A 40 13.01 7.29 -3.90
C ALA A 40 14.04 7.94 -2.96
N VAL A 41 15.33 7.80 -3.25
CA VAL A 41 16.40 8.38 -2.42
C VAL A 41 16.45 9.89 -2.61
N ASP A 42 16.24 10.41 -3.81
CA ASP A 42 16.18 11.85 -4.08
C ASP A 42 15.06 12.53 -3.28
N VAL A 43 13.89 11.89 -3.18
CA VAL A 43 12.78 12.38 -2.34
C VAL A 43 13.17 12.37 -0.85
N LEU A 44 13.79 11.29 -0.38
CA LEU A 44 14.25 11.16 1.00
C LEU A 44 15.33 12.19 1.36
N ALA A 45 16.24 12.48 0.45
CA ALA A 45 17.27 13.48 0.62
C ALA A 45 16.69 14.90 0.69
N GLY A 46 15.68 15.17 -0.14
CA GLY A 46 14.93 16.43 -0.11
C GLY A 46 14.21 16.63 1.23
N GLU A 47 13.63 15.57 1.80
CA GLU A 47 12.97 15.61 3.11
C GLU A 47 13.99 15.71 4.27
N ALA A 48 15.20 15.14 4.15
CA ALA A 48 16.24 15.14 5.18
C ALA A 48 17.14 16.40 5.20
N GLY A 49 17.02 17.30 4.22
CA GLY A 49 17.66 18.61 4.22
C GLY A 49 19.14 18.65 3.79
N SER A 50 19.88 17.55 3.88
CA SER A 50 21.16 17.35 3.17
C SER A 50 21.60 15.89 3.23
N ALA A 51 21.76 15.24 2.09
CA ALA A 51 22.45 13.95 1.98
C ALA A 51 23.67 14.10 1.07
N THR A 52 24.82 13.58 1.48
CA THR A 52 26.02 13.58 0.64
C THR A 52 25.81 12.65 -0.58
N PRO A 53 26.39 12.96 -1.75
CA PRO A 53 26.28 12.10 -2.92
C PRO A 53 26.72 10.65 -2.67
N GLU A 54 27.76 10.41 -1.84
CA GLU A 54 28.17 9.05 -1.49
C GLU A 54 27.08 8.31 -0.67
N TYR A 55 26.46 8.99 0.30
CA TYR A 55 25.40 8.39 1.11
C TYR A 55 24.16 8.07 0.26
N MET A 56 23.84 8.93 -0.70
CA MET A 56 22.76 8.70 -1.66
C MET A 56 23.00 7.44 -2.49
N GLU A 57 24.21 7.24 -2.99
CA GLU A 57 24.56 6.06 -3.79
C GLU A 57 24.52 4.77 -2.96
N GLU A 58 24.97 4.83 -1.69
CA GLU A 58 24.86 3.71 -0.76
C GLU A 58 23.38 3.35 -0.49
N MET A 59 22.54 4.36 -0.29
CA MET A 59 21.09 4.17 -0.11
C MET A 59 20.43 3.59 -1.35
N ARG A 60 20.80 4.02 -2.56
CA ARG A 60 20.31 3.43 -3.82
C ARG A 60 20.61 1.94 -3.91
N LYS A 61 21.84 1.53 -3.58
CA LYS A 61 22.24 0.11 -3.52
C LYS A 61 21.46 -0.66 -2.44
N LYS A 62 21.26 -0.04 -1.27
CA LYS A 62 20.50 -0.64 -0.16
C LYS A 62 19.03 -0.88 -0.53
N PHE A 63 18.40 0.05 -1.24
CA PHE A 63 17.04 -0.10 -1.76
C PHE A 63 16.96 -0.95 -3.03
N GLY A 64 18.11 -1.34 -3.61
CA GLY A 64 18.16 -2.13 -4.84
C GLY A 64 17.74 -1.37 -6.09
N LEU A 65 17.80 -0.03 -6.06
CA LEU A 65 17.49 0.84 -7.20
C LEU A 65 18.54 0.75 -8.31
N ASP A 66 19.70 0.15 -8.01
CA ASP A 66 20.77 -0.19 -8.95
C ASP A 66 20.46 -1.43 -9.81
N LYS A 67 19.43 -2.21 -9.44
CA LYS A 67 19.08 -3.46 -10.13
C LYS A 67 18.20 -3.21 -11.36
N PRO A 68 18.17 -4.13 -12.35
CA PRO A 68 17.23 -4.04 -13.46
C PRO A 68 15.77 -3.96 -12.98
N LEU A 69 14.94 -3.16 -13.65
CA LEU A 69 13.52 -2.94 -13.32
C LEU A 69 12.73 -4.23 -13.01
N PRO A 70 12.85 -5.34 -13.77
CA PRO A 70 12.14 -6.57 -13.46
C PRO A 70 12.50 -7.16 -12.10
N VAL A 71 13.76 -7.01 -11.68
CA VAL A 71 14.25 -7.49 -10.38
C VAL A 71 13.70 -6.62 -9.25
N GLN A 72 13.67 -5.29 -9.45
CA GLN A 72 13.07 -4.36 -8.49
C GLN A 72 11.58 -4.67 -8.28
N LEU A 73 10.83 -4.87 -9.36
CA LEU A 73 9.41 -5.23 -9.28
C LEU A 73 9.19 -6.58 -8.60
N ALA A 74 10.01 -7.59 -8.89
CA ALA A 74 9.90 -8.90 -8.26
C ALA A 74 10.14 -8.84 -6.74
N VAL A 75 11.15 -8.08 -6.30
CA VAL A 75 11.41 -7.86 -4.87
C VAL A 75 10.28 -7.07 -4.22
N TYR A 76 9.81 -6.01 -4.87
CA TYR A 76 8.70 -5.19 -4.38
C TYR A 76 7.41 -6.02 -4.19
N LEU A 77 7.02 -6.80 -5.21
CA LEU A 77 5.87 -7.69 -5.13
C LEU A 77 6.01 -8.76 -4.04
N LYS A 78 7.21 -9.34 -3.88
CA LYS A 78 7.48 -10.32 -2.83
C LYS A 78 7.25 -9.71 -1.43
N ASN A 79 7.78 -8.51 -1.18
CA ASN A 79 7.63 -7.84 0.10
C ASN A 79 6.16 -7.50 0.39
N VAL A 80 5.43 -6.99 -0.62
CA VAL A 80 3.99 -6.70 -0.50
C VAL A 80 3.18 -7.96 -0.16
N ILE A 81 3.48 -9.11 -0.79
CA ILE A 81 2.81 -10.39 -0.50
C ILE A 81 3.13 -10.86 0.93
N GLN A 82 4.33 -10.58 1.43
CA GLN A 82 4.73 -10.86 2.82
C GLN A 82 4.18 -9.84 3.83
N LEU A 83 3.38 -8.87 3.38
CA LEU A 83 2.88 -7.73 4.16
C LEU A 83 4.00 -6.85 4.73
N ASP A 84 5.20 -6.94 4.14
CA ASP A 84 6.29 -6.01 4.39
C ASP A 84 6.14 -4.83 3.41
N LEU A 85 5.47 -3.79 3.89
CA LEU A 85 5.21 -2.57 3.13
C LEU A 85 6.33 -1.53 3.28
N GLY A 86 7.35 -1.83 4.09
CA GLY A 86 8.49 -0.96 4.35
C GLY A 86 8.24 0.17 5.35
N TYR A 87 9.14 1.15 5.31
CA TYR A 87 9.19 2.28 6.23
C TYR A 87 8.77 3.57 5.53
N SER A 88 7.90 4.34 6.19
CA SER A 88 7.49 5.67 5.73
C SER A 88 8.38 6.72 6.37
N PHE A 89 9.42 7.15 5.67
CA PHE A 89 10.34 8.18 6.14
C PHE A 89 9.65 9.53 6.43
N ARG A 90 8.64 9.92 5.65
CA ARG A 90 7.85 11.13 5.88
C ARG A 90 7.14 11.17 7.23
N HIS A 91 6.70 10.00 7.71
CA HIS A 91 5.94 9.85 8.95
C HIS A 91 6.77 9.20 10.06
N ASP A 92 8.05 8.93 9.78
CA ASP A 92 8.99 8.26 10.68
C ASP A 92 8.42 7.00 11.36
N MET A 93 7.73 6.14 10.60
CA MET A 93 7.10 4.92 11.11
C MET A 93 6.90 3.84 10.04
N GLN A 94 6.53 2.62 10.46
CA GLN A 94 6.21 1.54 9.52
C GLN A 94 4.94 1.86 8.73
N VAL A 95 4.94 1.53 7.42
CA VAL A 95 3.78 1.77 6.56
C VAL A 95 2.55 0.98 7.04
N THR A 96 2.75 -0.23 7.57
CA THR A 96 1.67 -1.06 8.12
C THR A 96 0.99 -0.39 9.31
N GLU A 97 1.75 0.24 10.21
CA GLU A 97 1.20 0.98 11.35
C GLU A 97 0.40 2.20 10.86
N LEU A 98 0.96 2.96 9.92
CA LEU A 98 0.28 4.10 9.31
C LEU A 98 -1.06 3.70 8.65
N ILE A 99 -1.12 2.52 8.00
CA ILE A 99 -2.35 2.00 7.41
C ILE A 99 -3.37 1.65 8.50
N ILE A 100 -2.94 1.00 9.59
CA ILE A 100 -3.82 0.64 10.72
C ILE A 100 -4.40 1.90 11.37
N ASP A 101 -3.58 2.92 11.58
CA ASP A 101 -4.00 4.20 12.17
C ASP A 101 -5.07 4.89 11.31
N ARG A 102 -4.96 4.80 9.98
CA ARG A 102 -5.96 5.35 9.05
C ARG A 102 -7.18 4.44 8.87
N PHE A 103 -7.01 3.13 9.05
CA PHE A 103 -8.07 2.15 8.90
C PHE A 103 -9.19 2.35 9.93
N TRP A 104 -8.83 2.61 11.20
CA TRP A 104 -9.82 2.73 12.27
C TRP A 104 -10.81 3.89 12.08
N PRO A 105 -10.38 5.13 11.77
CA PRO A 105 -11.29 6.21 11.41
C PRO A 105 -12.16 5.90 10.20
N THR A 106 -11.60 5.31 9.13
CA THR A 106 -12.38 4.93 7.94
C THR A 106 -13.46 3.90 8.28
N LEU A 107 -13.14 2.93 9.13
CA LEU A 107 -14.10 1.91 9.58
C LEU A 107 -15.24 2.54 10.38
N ILE A 108 -14.93 3.43 11.33
CA ILE A 108 -15.94 4.15 12.11
C ILE A 108 -16.86 4.96 11.19
N LEU A 109 -16.30 5.72 10.25
CA LEU A 109 -17.07 6.53 9.31
C LEU A 109 -17.98 5.65 8.45
N MET A 110 -17.43 4.60 7.83
CA MET A 110 -18.19 3.68 6.99
C MET A 110 -19.35 3.03 7.75
N VAL A 111 -19.09 2.49 8.95
CA VAL A 111 -20.11 1.83 9.77
C VAL A 111 -21.19 2.82 10.20
N SER A 112 -20.79 4.02 10.66
CA SER A 112 -21.73 5.06 11.07
C SER A 112 -22.63 5.49 9.91
N THR A 113 -22.07 5.67 8.71
CA THR A 113 -22.83 6.00 7.51
C THR A 113 -23.83 4.90 7.15
N ILE A 114 -23.42 3.63 7.18
CA ILE A 114 -24.31 2.50 6.88
C ILE A 114 -25.46 2.43 7.89
N LEU A 115 -25.17 2.61 9.18
CA LEU A 115 -26.18 2.59 10.24
C LEU A 115 -27.19 3.72 10.07
N LEU A 116 -26.72 4.94 9.78
CA LEU A 116 -27.61 6.08 9.54
C LEU A 116 -28.44 5.90 8.27
N ALA A 117 -27.83 5.46 7.16
CA ALA A 117 -28.53 5.25 5.90
C ALA A 117 -29.66 4.22 6.05
N VAL A 118 -29.35 3.06 6.61
CA VAL A 118 -30.35 2.01 6.86
C VAL A 118 -31.39 2.47 7.88
N GLY A 119 -30.98 3.14 8.95
CA GLY A 119 -31.90 3.68 9.96
C GLY A 119 -32.84 4.76 9.42
N SER A 120 -32.39 5.54 8.43
CA SER A 120 -33.20 6.57 7.77
C SER A 120 -34.23 6.03 6.79
N GLU A 121 -34.07 4.81 6.28
CA GLU A 121 -35.07 4.15 5.42
C GLU A 121 -36.30 3.63 6.20
N PHE A 122 -36.27 3.63 7.54
CA PHE A 122 -37.37 3.16 8.40
C PHE A 122 -38.27 4.28 8.96
N TYR A 123 -38.09 5.53 8.51
CA TYR A 123 -38.94 6.69 8.82
C TYR A 123 -39.48 7.33 7.54
#